data_AF-A0A964IFW9-F1
#
_entry.id   AF-A0A964IFW9-F1
#
_cell.length_a   1.000
_cell.length_b   1.000
_cell.length_c   1.000
_cell.angle_alpha   90.00
_cell.angle_beta   90.00
_cell.angle_gamma   90.00
#
_symmetry.space_group_name_H-M   'P 1'
#
loop_
_entity.id
_entity.type
_entity.pdbx_description
1 polymer ?
#
loop_
_entity_poly.entity_id
_entity_poly.type
_entity_poly.pdbx_seq_one_letter_code
_entity_poly.pdbx_strand_id
1 'polypeptide(L)' 'MGETTETETPAWREGQRERVESWRLYVLIEAGFPVSIAERLAASGADLHACVALLRQGCSPQTAAEILL' A
#
# COMPACT_ATOMS: atom_id res chain seq x y z
N MET A 1 -27.04 -27.63 -6.04
CA MET A 1 -27.46 -26.36 -6.67
C MET A 1 -26.64 -25.29 -5.98
N GLY A 2 -25.59 -24.79 -6.65
CA GLY A 2 -24.60 -23.91 -6.04
C GLY A 2 -25.14 -22.49 -5.94
N GLU A 3 -25.30 -22.00 -4.72
CA GLU A 3 -25.64 -20.62 -4.43
C GLU A 3 -24.35 -19.80 -4.57
N THR A 4 -24.06 -19.30 -5.77
CA THR A 4 -22.98 -18.34 -5.94
C THR A 4 -23.41 -17.04 -5.28
N THR A 5 -23.03 -16.83 -4.02
CA THR A 5 -23.22 -15.56 -3.33
C THR A 5 -22.26 -14.55 -3.95
N GLU A 6 -22.71 -13.88 -4.99
CA GLU A 6 -22.02 -12.75 -5.61
C GLU A 6 -21.94 -11.65 -4.54
N THR A 7 -20.77 -11.52 -3.92
CA THR A 7 -20.58 -10.63 -2.78
C THR A 7 -20.41 -9.21 -3.30
N GLU A 8 -21.51 -8.50 -3.46
CA GLU A 8 -21.49 -7.06 -3.75
C GLU A 8 -20.76 -6.34 -2.61
N THR A 9 -19.65 -5.67 -2.95
CA THR A 9 -18.87 -4.94 -1.96
C THR A 9 -19.60 -3.63 -1.66
N PRO A 10 -19.98 -3.37 -0.40
CA PRO A 10 -20.79 -2.20 -0.08
C PRO A 10 -19.96 -0.91 -0.23
N ALA A 11 -20.55 0.15 -0.76
CA ALA A 11 -19.87 1.40 -1.13
C ALA A 11 -19.05 2.06 0.00
N TRP A 12 -19.44 1.89 1.26
CA TRP A 12 -18.67 2.40 2.41
C TRP A 12 -17.30 1.73 2.55
N ARG A 13 -17.16 0.47 2.11
CA ARG A 13 -15.90 -0.27 2.14
C ARG A 13 -14.93 0.24 1.06
N GLU A 14 -15.44 0.65 -0.09
CA GLU A 14 -14.63 1.25 -1.16
C GLU A 14 -14.05 2.60 -0.71
N GLY A 15 -14.90 3.49 -0.18
CA GLY A 15 -14.44 4.77 0.37
C GLY A 15 -13.49 4.63 1.57
N GLN A 16 -13.55 3.52 2.32
CA GLN A 16 -12.54 3.21 3.33
C GLN A 16 -11.21 2.78 2.73
N ARG A 17 -11.20 1.99 1.66
CA ARG A 17 -9.97 1.59 0.96
C ARG A 17 -9.26 2.81 0.40
N GLU A 18 -9.95 3.67 -0.33
CA GLU A 18 -9.37 4.90 -0.90
C GLU A 18 -8.73 5.80 0.18
N ARG A 19 -9.39 5.92 1.34
CA ARG A 19 -8.86 6.67 2.49
C ARG A 19 -7.61 6.03 3.10
N VAL A 20 -7.60 4.69 3.21
CA VAL A 20 -6.45 3.94 3.72
C VAL A 20 -5.27 4.05 2.74
N GLU A 21 -5.50 3.91 1.44
CA GLU A 21 -4.48 4.05 0.40
C GLU A 21 -3.90 5.47 0.37
N SER A 22 -4.74 6.49 0.47
CA SER A 22 -4.28 7.89 0.57
C SER A 22 -3.40 8.12 1.80
N TRP A 23 -3.77 7.53 2.95
CA TRP A 23 -2.95 7.60 4.15
C TRP A 23 -1.63 6.83 4.00
N ARG A 24 -1.66 5.63 3.39
CA ARG A 24 -0.46 4.84 3.09
C ARG A 24 0.51 5.60 2.19
N LEU A 25 0.01 6.25 1.15
CA LEU A 25 0.79 7.08 0.23
C LEU A 25 1.50 8.21 0.97
N TYR A 26 0.75 8.97 1.77
CA TYR A 26 1.31 10.06 2.58
C TYR A 26 2.44 9.58 3.50
N VAL A 27 2.22 8.48 4.23
CA VAL A 27 3.24 7.90 5.13
C VAL A 27 4.50 7.48 4.37
N LEU A 28 4.36 6.89 3.18
CA LEU A 28 5.50 6.44 2.37
C LEU A 28 6.31 7.61 1.81
N ILE A 29 5.65 8.70 1.39
CA ILE A 29 6.33 9.91 0.92
C ILE A 29 7.11 10.55 2.08
N GLU A 30 6.49 10.68 3.26
CA GLU A 30 7.17 11.21 4.46
C GLU A 30 8.35 10.34 4.91
N ALA A 31 8.29 9.03 4.65
CA ALA A 31 9.41 8.11 4.91
C ALA A 31 10.57 8.25 3.92
N GLY A 32 10.38 8.93 2.79
CA GLY A 32 11.40 9.18 1.78
C GLY A 32 11.28 8.34 0.50
N PHE A 33 10.16 7.65 0.28
CA PHE A 33 9.90 7.03 -1.01
C PHE A 33 9.57 8.10 -2.08
N PRO A 34 10.07 7.96 -3.32
CA PRO A 34 9.60 8.78 -4.43
C PRO A 34 8.13 8.44 -4.73
N VAL A 35 7.36 9.45 -5.12
CA VAL A 35 5.89 9.35 -5.31
C VAL A 35 5.48 8.15 -6.14
N SER A 36 6.13 7.90 -7.28
CA SER A 36 5.78 6.79 -8.18
C SER A 36 5.93 5.39 -7.56
N ILE A 37 6.86 5.22 -6.61
CA ILE A 37 7.02 3.96 -5.85
C ILE A 37 6.03 3.93 -4.69
N ALA A 38 5.85 5.06 -4.01
CA ALA A 38 4.94 5.20 -2.90
C ALA A 38 3.49 4.89 -3.32
N GLU A 39 3.05 5.33 -4.51
CA GLU A 39 1.72 5.03 -5.07
C GLU A 39 1.52 3.52 -5.25
N ARG A 40 2.50 2.83 -5.83
CA ARG A 40 2.45 1.36 -6.02
C ARG A 40 2.37 0.60 -4.71
N LEU A 41 3.15 1.01 -3.69
CA LEU A 41 3.14 0.41 -2.36
C LEU A 41 1.87 0.75 -1.57
N ALA A 42 1.32 1.95 -1.78
CA ALA A 42 0.10 2.41 -1.12
C ALA A 42 -1.12 1.62 -1.61
N ALA A 43 -1.21 1.40 -2.92
CA ALA A 43 -2.25 0.58 -3.57
C ALA A 43 -2.03 -0.94 -3.36
N SER A 44 -0.87 -1.36 -2.87
CA SER A 44 -0.61 -2.75 -2.52
C SER A 44 -0.97 -3.06 -1.07
N GLY A 45 -0.89 -4.34 -0.71
CA GLY A 45 -1.01 -4.81 0.68
C GLY A 45 0.29 -4.75 1.48
N ALA A 46 1.35 -4.10 0.98
CA ALA A 46 2.66 -4.11 1.61
C ALA A 46 2.64 -3.60 3.07
N ASP A 47 3.49 -4.16 3.92
CA ASP A 47 3.61 -3.71 5.31
C ASP A 47 4.37 -2.37 5.37
N LEU A 48 3.70 -1.32 5.84
CA LEU A 48 4.30 0.03 5.93
C LEU A 48 5.48 0.07 6.90
N HIS A 49 5.46 -0.70 7.98
CA HIS A 49 6.57 -0.74 8.93
C HIS A 49 7.81 -1.35 8.26
N ALA A 50 7.63 -2.40 7.45
CA ALA A 50 8.69 -3.00 6.67
C ALA A 50 9.26 -2.03 5.62
N CYS A 51 8.41 -1.30 4.90
CA CYS A 51 8.82 -0.25 3.96
C CYS A 51 9.77 0.76 4.62
N VAL A 52 9.34 1.32 5.75
CA VAL A 52 10.11 2.32 6.51
C VAL A 52 11.38 1.71 7.10
N ALA A 53 11.33 0.47 7.59
CA ALA A 53 12.48 -0.22 8.16
C ALA A 53 13.59 -0.46 7.14
N LEU A 54 13.26 -0.78 5.89
CA LEU A 54 14.24 -0.96 4.82
C LEU A 54 14.96 0.35 4.50
N LEU A 55 14.24 1.47 4.36
CA LEU A 55 14.86 2.78 4.13
C LEU A 55 15.77 3.18 5.30
N ARG A 56 15.34 2.95 6.55
CA ARG A 56 16.17 3.22 7.74
C ARG A 56 17.44 2.38 7.80
N GLN A 57 17.47 1.21 7.17
CA GLN A 57 18.65 0.36 7.03
C GLN A 57 19.57 0.80 5.88
N GLY A 58 19.22 1.86 5.14
CA GLY A 58 19.98 2.34 3.99
C GLY A 58 19.64 1.64 2.67
N CYS A 59 18.56 0.85 2.63
CA CYS A 59 18.07 0.27 1.38
C CYS A 59 17.56 1.37 0.45
N SER A 60 17.85 1.27 -0.85
CA SER A 60 17.31 2.22 -1.83
C SER A 60 15.79 2.04 -1.96
N PRO A 61 15.01 3.10 -2.24
CA PRO A 61 13.56 2.99 -2.44
C PRO A 61 13.17 1.99 -3.54
N GLN A 62 13.98 1.90 -4.60
CA GLN A 62 13.80 0.95 -5.70
C GLN A 62 13.99 -0.48 -5.20
N THR A 63 15.10 -0.77 -4.52
CA THR A 63 15.38 -2.10 -3.97
C THR A 63 14.34 -2.51 -2.93
N ALA A 64 13.91 -1.57 -2.06
CA ALA A 64 12.87 -1.84 -1.08
C ALA A 64 11.53 -2.21 -1.73
N ALA A 65 11.17 -1.56 -2.84
CA ALA A 65 9.96 -1.90 -3.60
C ALA A 65 10.04 -3.31 -4.23
N GLU A 66 11.18 -3.69 -4.78
CA GLU A 66 11.40 -5.04 -5.34
C GLU A 66 11.34 -6.16 -4.28
N ILE A 67 11.57 -5.84 -3.01
CA ILE A 67 11.48 -6.80 -1.89
C ILE A 67 10.03 -6.99 -1.42
N LEU A 68 9.20 -5.94 -1.52
CA LEU A 68 7.90 -5.85 -0.83
C LEU A 68 6.68 -5.96 -1.74
N LEU A 69 6.86 -5.92 -3.06
CA LEU A 69 5.82 -6.06 -4.09
C LEU A 69 5.93 -7.40 -4.79
#